data_AF-A0A930WWR4-F1
#
_entry.id   AF-A0A930WWR4-F1
#
_cell.length_a   1.000
_cell.length_b   1.000
_cell.length_c   1.000
_cell.angle_alpha   90.00
_cell.angle_beta   90.00
_cell.angle_gamma   90.00
#
_symmetry.space_group_name_H-M   'P 1'
#
loop_
_entity.id
_entity.type
_entity.pdbx_description
1 polymer ?
#
loop_
_entity_poly.entity_id
_entity_poly.type
_entity_poly.pdbx_seq_one_letter_code
_entity_poly.pdbx_strand_id
1 'polypeptide(L)' 'MANDWKKTARGQALEVLEEVFQEGAYSNIALNTHLSKSHLTDKDKALVTEIVYGTVA' A
#
# COMPACT_ATOMS: atom_id res chain seq x y z
N MET A 1 -6.77 -5.33 22.68
CA MET A 1 -7.39 -5.04 21.36
C MET A 1 -6.25 -4.84 20.39
N ALA A 2 -6.03 -5.75 19.44
CA ALA A 2 -5.05 -5.54 18.39
C ALA A 2 -5.67 -4.59 17.36
N ASN A 3 -5.02 -3.45 17.10
CA ASN A 3 -5.48 -2.54 16.07
C ASN A 3 -5.15 -3.14 14.69
N ASP A 4 -6.16 -3.45 13.88
CA ASP A 4 -6.03 -4.03 12.53
C ASP A 4 -5.59 -2.98 11.47
N TRP A 5 -4.77 -2.00 11.88
CA TRP A 5 -4.41 -0.85 11.05
C TRP A 5 -3.73 -1.25 9.74
N LYS A 6 -2.97 -2.35 9.74
CA LYS A 6 -2.34 -2.90 8.54
C LYS A 6 -3.35 -3.28 7.46
N LYS A 7 -4.59 -3.61 7.81
CA LYS A 7 -5.65 -3.94 6.83
C LYS A 7 -6.34 -2.70 6.25
N THR A 8 -6.10 -1.51 6.79
CA THR A 8 -6.69 -0.27 6.27
C THR A 8 -5.96 0.20 5.02
N ALA A 9 -6.59 1.06 4.22
CA ALA A 9 -5.95 1.67 3.05
C ALA A 9 -4.61 2.33 3.39
N ARG A 10 -4.59 3.20 4.41
CA ARG A 10 -3.35 3.89 4.82
C ARG A 10 -2.30 2.92 5.36
N GLY A 11 -2.70 1.86 6.06
CA GLY A 11 -1.78 0.83 6.52
C GLY A 11 -1.15 0.06 5.36
N GLN A 12 -1.95 -0.37 4.38
CA GLN A 12 -1.44 -1.02 3.18
C GLN A 12 -0.50 -0.10 2.38
N ALA A 13 -0.82 1.19 2.27
CA ALA A 13 0.06 2.15 1.63
C ALA A 13 1.40 2.29 2.36
N LEU A 14 1.40 2.30 3.71
CA LEU A 14 2.62 2.35 4.49
C LEU A 14 3.50 1.12 4.26
N GLU A 15 2.94 -0.10 4.29
CA GLU A 15 3.73 -1.32 4.05
C GLU A 15 4.36 -1.31 2.65
N VAL A 16 3.62 -0.87 1.62
CA VAL A 16 4.17 -0.74 0.25
C VAL A 16 5.32 0.27 0.22
N LEU A 17 5.18 1.42 0.90
CA LEU A 17 6.23 2.44 0.93
C LEU A 17 7.47 1.94 1.70
N GLU A 18 7.30 1.15 2.75
CA GLU A 18 8.41 0.51 3.47
C GLU A 18 9.17 -0.45 2.55
N GLU A 19 8.48 -1.34 1.82
CA GLU A 19 9.13 -2.24 0.84
C GLU A 19 9.90 -1.44 -0.23
N VAL A 20 9.33 -0.35 -0.74
CA VAL A 20 9.99 0.46 -1.77
C VAL A 20 11.22 1.18 -1.24
N PHE A 21 11.10 1.89 -0.12
CA PHE A 21 12.17 2.77 0.37
C PHE A 21 13.22 2.04 1.21
N GLN A 22 12.84 0.98 1.93
CA GLN A 22 13.77 0.24 2.80
C GLN A 22 14.33 -0.99 2.12
N GLU A 23 13.54 -1.67 1.28
CA GLU A 23 13.93 -2.93 0.63
C GLU A 23 14.29 -2.77 -0.86
N GLY A 24 14.09 -1.57 -1.42
CA GLY A 24 14.40 -1.27 -2.82
C GLY A 24 13.45 -1.94 -3.82
N ALA A 25 12.25 -2.33 -3.37
CA ALA A 25 11.25 -2.94 -4.23
C ALA A 25 10.75 -1.96 -5.31
N TYR A 26 10.42 -2.48 -6.50
CA TYR A 26 9.75 -1.67 -7.52
C TYR A 26 8.34 -1.31 -7.06
N SER A 27 8.02 -0.01 -7.05
CA SER A 27 6.76 0.53 -6.53
C SER A 27 5.53 -0.10 -7.16
N ASN A 28 5.52 -0.29 -8.48
CA ASN A 28 4.41 -0.91 -9.19
C ASN A 28 4.24 -2.42 -8.85
N ILE A 29 5.32 -3.13 -8.56
CA ILE A 29 5.29 -4.56 -8.21
C ILE A 29 4.82 -4.75 -6.77
N ALA A 30 5.40 -3.99 -5.82
CA ALA A 30 5.01 -4.00 -4.41
C ALA A 30 3.53 -3.59 -4.25
N LEU A 31 3.13 -2.47 -4.86
CA LEU A 31 1.75 -1.98 -4.86
C LEU A 31 0.77 -3.03 -5.36
N ASN A 32 1.02 -3.61 -6.54
CA ASN A 32 0.11 -4.61 -7.10
C ASN A 32 -0.01 -5.87 -6.21
N THR A 33 1.09 -6.27 -5.57
CA THR A 33 1.09 -7.40 -4.63
C THR A 33 0.18 -7.14 -3.43
N HIS A 34 0.24 -5.93 -2.85
CA HIS A 34 -0.62 -5.55 -1.73
C HIS A 34 -2.08 -5.38 -2.16
N LEU A 35 -2.36 -4.68 -3.25
CA LEU A 35 -3.73 -4.45 -3.73
C LEU A 35 -4.45 -5.75 -4.09
N SER A 36 -3.76 -6.70 -4.74
CA SER A 36 -4.33 -7.98 -5.14
C SER A 36 -4.67 -8.89 -3.96
N LYS A 37 -3.90 -8.81 -2.86
CA LYS A 37 -4.14 -9.59 -1.64
C LYS A 37 -5.08 -8.89 -0.66
N SER A 38 -5.34 -7.60 -0.84
CA SER A 38 -6.18 -6.82 0.06
C SER A 38 -7.68 -7.05 -0.18
N HIS A 39 -8.47 -6.97 0.90
CA HIS A 39 -9.94 -6.92 0.84
C HIS A 39 -10.48 -5.49 0.77
N LEU A 40 -9.67 -4.55 0.26
CA LEU A 40 -10.04 -3.15 0.14
C LEU A 40 -11.09 -2.95 -0.96
N THR A 41 -11.96 -1.95 -0.74
CA THR A 41 -12.87 -1.47 -1.78
C THR A 41 -12.08 -0.83 -2.92
N ASP A 42 -12.67 -0.70 -4.11
CA ASP A 42 -11.99 -0.04 -5.23
C ASP A 42 -11.59 1.41 -4.91
N LYS A 43 -12.42 2.11 -4.13
CA LYS A 43 -12.12 3.47 -3.64
C LYS A 43 -10.89 3.49 -2.73
N ASP A 44 -10.77 2.52 -1.84
CA ASP A 44 -9.62 2.39 -0.96
C ASP A 44 -8.35 1.99 -1.73
N LYS A 45 -8.47 1.11 -2.72
CA LYS A 45 -7.35 0.74 -3.61
C LYS A 45 -6.86 1.96 -4.42
N ALA A 46 -7.77 2.80 -4.89
CA ALA A 46 -7.43 4.07 -5.54
C ALA A 46 -6.67 4.98 -4.56
N LEU A 47 -7.15 5.12 -3.32
CA LEU A 47 -6.46 5.91 -2.30
C LEU A 47 -5.03 5.39 -2.01
N VAL A 48 -4.84 4.08 -1.91
CA VAL A 48 -3.51 3.48 -1.72
C VAL A 48 -2.60 3.84 -2.90
N THR A 49 -3.10 3.70 -4.12
CA THR A 49 -2.37 4.01 -5.36
C THR A 49 -1.90 5.47 -5.38
N GLU A 50 -2.80 6.40 -5.08
CA GLU A 50 -2.49 7.84 -5.04
C GLU A 50 -1.45 8.16 -3.96
N ILE A 51 -1.56 7.57 -2.77
CA ILE A 51 -0.59 7.78 -1.69
C ILE A 51 0.79 7.24 -2.11
N VAL A 52 0.85 6.02 -2.64
CA VAL A 52 2.11 5.38 -3.00
C VAL A 52 2.80 6.13 -4.13
N TYR A 53 2.12 6.34 -5.26
CA TYR A 53 2.74 7.04 -6.38
C TYR A 53 2.97 8.52 -6.11
N GLY A 54 2.12 9.18 -5.32
CA GLY A 54 2.32 10.57 -4.91
C GLY A 54 3.51 10.76 -3.96
N THR A 55 3.97 9.70 -3.28
CA THR A 55 5.13 9.76 -2.37
C THR A 55 6.42 9.30 -3.02
N VAL A 56 6.36 8.36 -3.97
CA VAL A 56 7.54 7.83 -4.67
C VAL A 56 8.03 8.77 -5.79
N ALA A 57 7.15 9.62 -6.33
CA ALA A 57 7.45 10.56 -7.41
C ALA A 57 8.52 11.61 -7.07
#